data_AF-A0A7X5Q728-F1
#
_entry.id   AF-A0A7X5Q728-F1
#
_cell.length_a   1.000
_cell.length_b   1.000
_cell.length_c   1.000
_cell.angle_alpha   90.00
_cell.angle_beta   90.00
_cell.angle_gamma   90.00
#
_symmetry.space_group_name_H-M   'P 1'
#
loop_
_entity.id
_entity.type
_entity.pdbx_description
1 polymer ?
#
loop_
_entity_poly.entity_id
_entity_poly.type
_entity_poly.pdbx_seq_one_letter_code
_entity_poly.pdbx_strand_id
1 'polypeptide(L)'
;MNNVNNAVTQALIEEIGCKEVKNLTGTPHGILNQCYTYGTDKGKFFVKVNERHALAMYEAEAKGLRSIKDTATLRVPIPYYYGEGGGHSFLILEYLELTHHTASSQSQLGAQLAQMHLAKGTKKFGYEWTILLERPHRRIPGQRIGSTFLSISASSFSCYSRKSATEIAKFAKRESGF
;
A
#
# COMPACT_ATOMS: atom_id res chain seq x y z
N MET A 1 7.20 -25.32 0.07
CA MET A 1 6.40 -24.40 0.91
C MET A 1 7.05 -23.03 0.84
N ASN A 2 6.31 -21.97 0.49
CA ASN A 2 6.87 -20.65 0.20
C ASN A 2 7.50 -20.05 1.47
N ASN A 3 8.83 -19.95 1.52
CA ASN A 3 9.59 -19.49 2.70
C ASN A 3 9.11 -18.13 3.22
N VAL A 4 8.56 -17.27 2.36
CA VAL A 4 7.99 -15.98 2.76
C VAL A 4 6.72 -16.10 3.60
N ASN A 5 5.87 -17.10 3.39
CA ASN A 5 4.66 -17.27 4.19
C ASN A 5 4.99 -17.60 5.64
N ASN A 6 6.06 -18.38 5.86
CA ASN A 6 6.54 -18.70 7.20
C ASN A 6 7.08 -17.44 7.90
N ALA A 7 7.85 -16.62 7.19
CA ALA A 7 8.37 -15.37 7.73
C ALA A 7 7.26 -14.37 8.07
N VAL A 8 6.25 -14.21 7.21
CA VAL A 8 5.09 -13.35 7.48
C VAL A 8 4.29 -13.87 8.68
N THR A 9 4.11 -15.19 8.79
CA THR A 9 3.42 -15.81 9.92
C THR A 9 4.18 -15.57 11.23
N GLN A 10 5.50 -15.74 11.23
CA GLN A 10 6.34 -15.43 12.39
C GLN A 10 6.24 -13.96 12.78
N ALA A 11 6.34 -13.03 11.82
CA ALA A 11 6.20 -11.61 12.10
C ALA A 11 4.81 -11.25 12.68
N LEU A 12 3.73 -11.87 12.21
CA LEU A 12 2.38 -11.69 12.80
C LEU A 12 2.32 -12.18 14.26
N ILE A 13 3.05 -13.24 14.59
CA ILE A 13 3.08 -13.80 15.95
C ILE A 13 3.97 -12.96 16.86
N GLU A 14 5.19 -12.64 16.43
CA GLU A 14 6.22 -12.01 17.27
C GLU A 14 6.02 -10.50 17.41
N GLU A 15 5.76 -9.80 16.30
CA GLU A 15 5.69 -8.33 16.28
C GLU A 15 4.29 -7.81 16.61
N ILE A 16 3.25 -8.54 16.17
CA ILE A 16 1.85 -8.13 16.35
C ILE A 16 1.21 -8.90 17.50
N GLY A 17 1.79 -10.02 17.95
CA GLY A 17 1.28 -10.82 19.06
C GLY A 17 0.02 -11.62 18.70
N CYS A 18 -0.15 -12.02 17.44
CA CYS A 18 -1.24 -12.92 17.02
C CYS A 18 -0.95 -14.34 17.51
N LYS A 19 -1.98 -15.07 17.92
CA LYS A 19 -1.88 -16.47 18.38
C LYS A 19 -2.25 -17.44 17.29
N GLU A 20 -3.23 -17.09 16.47
CA GLU A 20 -3.69 -17.88 15.36
C GLU A 20 -3.48 -17.11 14.08
N VAL A 21 -2.85 -17.74 13.08
CA VAL A 21 -2.55 -17.10 11.80
C VAL A 21 -2.87 -18.07 10.67
N LYS A 22 -3.71 -17.61 9.74
CA LYS A 22 -4.10 -18.36 8.55
C LYS A 22 -3.98 -17.47 7.32
N ASN A 23 -3.20 -17.88 6.33
CA ASN A 23 -3.22 -17.24 5.01
C ASN A 23 -4.56 -17.57 4.33
N LEU A 24 -5.41 -16.56 4.13
CA LEU A 24 -6.77 -16.72 3.62
C LEU A 24 -6.84 -16.76 2.10
N THR A 25 -5.88 -16.13 1.42
CA THR A 25 -5.93 -16.01 -0.04
C THR A 25 -5.22 -17.17 -0.71
N GLY A 26 -4.18 -17.73 -0.09
CA GLY A 26 -3.44 -18.90 -0.56
C GLY A 26 -2.58 -18.64 -1.80
N THR A 27 -3.09 -17.82 -2.74
CA THR A 27 -2.41 -17.31 -3.91
C THR A 27 -2.24 -15.78 -3.81
N PRO A 28 -1.13 -15.25 -4.33
CA PRO A 28 -0.94 -13.80 -4.40
C PRO A 28 -1.89 -13.17 -5.43
N HIS A 29 -2.31 -11.94 -5.17
CA HIS A 29 -3.01 -11.08 -6.12
C HIS A 29 -2.36 -9.71 -6.19
N GLY A 30 -2.41 -9.04 -7.35
CA GLY A 30 -1.68 -7.81 -7.62
C GLY A 30 -0.72 -7.96 -8.82
N ILE A 31 -0.52 -6.88 -9.57
CA ILE A 31 0.28 -6.88 -10.80
C ILE A 31 1.76 -6.57 -10.52
N LEU A 32 2.03 -5.68 -9.57
CA LEU A 32 3.39 -5.21 -9.25
C LEU A 32 3.94 -5.87 -7.98
N ASN A 33 3.17 -5.84 -6.89
CA ASN A 33 3.46 -6.58 -5.66
C ASN A 33 2.57 -7.81 -5.56
N GLN A 34 3.12 -8.87 -4.97
CA GLN A 34 2.33 -10.01 -4.54
C GLN A 34 1.62 -9.64 -3.24
N CYS A 35 0.29 -9.57 -3.26
CA CYS A 35 -0.49 -9.24 -2.08
C CYS A 35 -1.22 -10.47 -1.54
N TYR A 36 -1.26 -10.58 -0.22
CA TYR A 36 -1.91 -11.67 0.52
C TYR A 36 -2.84 -11.11 1.60
N THR A 37 -3.85 -11.89 1.99
CA THR A 37 -4.66 -11.59 3.19
C THR A 37 -4.44 -12.68 4.23
N TYR A 38 -4.12 -12.28 5.45
CA TYR A 38 -3.97 -13.16 6.60
C TYR A 38 -5.12 -12.94 7.58
N GLY A 39 -5.81 -14.00 7.96
CA GLY A 39 -6.80 -14.01 9.03
C GLY A 39 -6.13 -14.43 10.32
N THR A 40 -6.45 -13.72 11.40
CA THR A 40 -5.88 -13.97 12.73
C THR A 40 -6.93 -13.83 13.81
N ASP A 41 -6.58 -14.19 15.05
CA ASP A 41 -7.39 -13.92 16.25
C ASP A 41 -7.60 -12.41 16.50
N LYS A 42 -6.75 -11.54 15.93
CA LYS A 42 -6.86 -10.08 16.01
C LYS A 42 -7.54 -9.44 14.79
N GLY A 43 -8.13 -10.26 13.92
CA GLY A 43 -8.77 -9.82 12.68
C GLY A 43 -7.91 -10.06 11.44
N LYS A 44 -8.21 -9.34 10.36
CA LYS A 44 -7.54 -9.52 9.06
C LYS A 44 -6.38 -8.54 8.91
N PHE A 45 -5.31 -9.02 8.30
CA PHE A 45 -4.14 -8.25 7.90
C PHE A 45 -3.93 -8.37 6.39
N PHE A 46 -3.49 -7.27 5.79
CA PHE A 46 -3.13 -7.21 4.39
C PHE A 46 -1.61 -7.15 4.26
N VAL A 47 -1.02 -8.03 3.46
CA VAL A 47 0.43 -8.15 3.36
C VAL A 47 0.86 -7.94 1.91
N LYS A 48 1.77 -6.98 1.70
CA LYS A 48 2.47 -6.78 0.42
C LYS A 48 3.81 -7.51 0.48
N VAL A 49 4.16 -8.24 -0.57
CA VAL A 49 5.41 -8.98 -0.71
C VAL A 49 6.07 -8.59 -2.02
N ASN A 50 7.39 -8.39 -1.97
CA ASN A 50 8.24 -8.13 -3.13
C ASN A 50 9.62 -8.77 -2.92
N GLU A 51 10.55 -8.60 -3.86
CA GLU A 51 11.93 -9.05 -3.74
C GLU A 51 12.64 -8.40 -2.55
N ARG A 52 13.74 -9.02 -2.08
CA ARG A 52 14.48 -8.56 -0.89
C ARG A 52 14.88 -7.07 -0.96
N HIS A 53 15.30 -6.59 -2.13
CA HIS A 53 15.80 -5.22 -2.29
C HIS A 53 14.72 -4.13 -2.12
N ALA A 54 13.45 -4.51 -2.01
CA ALA A 54 12.32 -3.60 -1.79
C ALA A 54 12.13 -3.18 -0.32
N LEU A 55 12.96 -3.62 0.64
CA LEU A 55 12.80 -3.26 2.05
C LEU A 55 12.76 -1.73 2.27
N ALA A 56 13.70 -0.98 1.66
CA ALA A 56 13.73 0.48 1.78
C ALA A 56 12.49 1.15 1.20
N MET A 57 11.86 0.54 0.19
CA MET A 57 10.59 1.01 -0.38
C MET A 57 9.44 0.80 0.61
N TYR A 58 9.37 -0.35 1.28
CA TYR A 58 8.36 -0.60 2.30
C TYR A 58 8.53 0.27 3.56
N GLU A 59 9.77 0.56 3.95
CA GLU A 59 10.04 1.54 5.01
C GLU A 59 9.52 2.93 4.63
N ALA A 60 9.82 3.40 3.42
CA ALA A 60 9.32 4.68 2.91
C ALA A 60 7.78 4.70 2.82
N GLU A 61 7.16 3.61 2.38
CA GLU A 61 5.70 3.48 2.32
C GLU A 61 5.07 3.54 3.72
N ALA A 62 5.62 2.80 4.70
CA ALA A 62 5.14 2.83 6.09
C ALA A 62 5.25 4.23 6.71
N LYS A 63 6.36 4.95 6.46
CA LYS A 63 6.54 6.34 6.90
C LYS A 63 5.55 7.29 6.24
N GLY A 64 5.29 7.11 4.94
CA GLY A 64 4.27 7.87 4.21
C GLY A 64 2.87 7.68 4.79
N LEU A 65 2.46 6.43 5.01
CA LEU A 65 1.16 6.09 5.62
C LEU A 65 1.01 6.69 7.02
N ARG A 66 2.05 6.63 7.86
CA ARG A 66 2.04 7.28 9.17
C ARG A 66 1.88 8.80 9.06
N SER A 67 2.65 9.43 8.16
CA SER A 67 2.58 10.89 7.95
C SER A 67 1.17 11.36 7.55
N ILE A 68 0.47 10.59 6.73
CA ILE A 68 -0.92 10.90 6.34
C ILE A 68 -1.89 10.62 7.48
N LYS A 69 -1.69 9.54 8.23
CA LYS A 69 -2.50 9.27 9.42
C LYS A 69 -2.41 10.42 10.43
N ASP A 70 -1.21 10.97 10.60
CA ASP A 70 -0.92 12.05 11.55
C ASP A 70 -1.58 13.39 11.16
N THR A 71 -1.95 13.59 9.89
CA THR A 71 -2.76 14.76 9.51
C THR A 71 -4.19 14.67 10.02
N ALA A 72 -4.66 13.47 10.42
CA ALA A 72 -6.02 13.19 10.87
C ALA A 72 -7.11 13.62 9.87
N THR A 73 -6.77 13.72 8.57
CA THR A 73 -7.71 14.20 7.54
C THR A 73 -8.36 13.09 6.73
N LEU A 74 -7.64 12.00 6.45
CA LEU A 74 -8.18 10.84 5.73
C LEU A 74 -7.80 9.52 6.39
N ARG A 75 -8.63 8.50 6.15
CA ARG A 75 -8.35 7.14 6.60
C ARG A 75 -7.34 6.49 5.66
N VAL A 76 -6.25 5.98 6.24
CA VAL A 76 -5.22 5.18 5.56
C VAL A 76 -4.99 3.89 6.34
N PRO A 77 -4.58 2.80 5.68
CA PRO A 77 -4.27 1.56 6.37
C PRO A 77 -3.10 1.77 7.32
N ILE A 78 -3.24 1.29 8.55
CA ILE A 78 -2.17 1.36 9.55
C ILE A 78 -1.03 0.41 9.16
N PRO A 79 0.23 0.90 9.03
CA PRO A 79 1.38 0.03 8.85
C PRO A 79 1.84 -0.54 10.18
N TYR A 80 1.66 -1.85 10.36
CA TYR A 80 2.04 -2.55 11.59
C TYR A 80 3.52 -2.90 11.60
N TYR A 81 4.01 -3.54 10.53
CA TYR A 81 5.38 -4.03 10.48
C TYR A 81 5.87 -4.15 9.04
N TYR A 82 7.17 -3.98 8.82
CA TYR A 82 7.84 -4.32 7.56
C TYR A 82 9.15 -5.04 7.87
N GLY A 83 9.54 -5.97 7.01
CA GLY A 83 10.74 -6.77 7.24
C GLY A 83 11.15 -7.62 6.05
N GLU A 84 12.17 -8.44 6.26
CA GLU A 84 12.66 -9.41 5.29
C GLU A 84 12.50 -10.82 5.82
N GLY A 85 12.28 -11.77 4.92
CA GLY A 85 12.22 -13.18 5.27
C GLY A 85 11.95 -14.08 4.07
N GLY A 86 12.52 -15.29 4.11
CA GLY A 86 12.36 -16.26 3.04
C GLY A 86 12.85 -15.81 1.65
N GLY A 87 13.80 -14.85 1.61
CA GLY A 87 14.32 -14.28 0.36
C GLY A 87 13.54 -13.09 -0.20
N HIS A 88 12.49 -12.65 0.50
CA HIS A 88 11.62 -11.56 0.10
C HIS A 88 11.61 -10.45 1.14
N SER A 89 11.10 -9.28 0.77
CA SER A 89 10.69 -8.23 1.70
C SER A 89 9.18 -8.15 1.74
N PHE A 90 8.62 -7.70 2.86
CA PHE A 90 7.18 -7.61 3.03
C PHE A 90 6.77 -6.45 3.95
N LEU A 91 5.53 -5.99 3.77
CA LEU A 91 4.87 -4.96 4.57
C LEU A 91 3.49 -5.46 5.02
N ILE A 92 3.27 -5.48 6.33
CA ILE A 92 2.03 -5.87 7.00
C ILE A 92 1.22 -4.63 7.35
N LEU A 93 0.01 -4.57 6.82
CA LEU A 93 -0.93 -3.46 6.92
C LEU A 93 -2.26 -3.89 7.55
N GLU A 94 -2.99 -2.92 8.10
CA GLU A 94 -4.41 -3.06 8.39
C GLU A 94 -5.19 -3.50 7.15
N TYR A 95 -6.10 -4.46 7.33
CA TYR A 95 -7.06 -4.83 6.31
C TYR A 95 -8.28 -3.88 6.35
N LEU A 96 -8.41 -3.03 5.33
CA LEU A 96 -9.56 -2.14 5.13
C LEU A 96 -10.66 -2.77 4.25
N GLU A 97 -11.78 -3.23 4.79
CA GLU A 97 -12.90 -3.71 3.94
C GLU A 97 -13.42 -2.62 2.98
N LEU A 98 -12.92 -2.62 1.74
CA LEU A 98 -13.32 -1.65 0.72
C LEU A 98 -14.68 -2.02 0.14
N THR A 99 -15.57 -1.05 0.17
CA THR A 99 -16.90 -1.12 -0.43
C THR A 99 -16.93 -0.34 -1.74
N HIS A 100 -18.01 -0.50 -2.51
CA HIS A 100 -18.20 0.24 -3.74
C HIS A 100 -18.28 1.75 -3.48
N HIS A 101 -17.61 2.53 -4.32
CA HIS A 101 -17.66 3.98 -4.25
C HIS A 101 -19.05 4.49 -4.65
N THR A 102 -19.57 5.40 -3.84
CA THR A 102 -20.75 6.22 -4.13
C THR A 102 -20.31 7.64 -4.49
N ALA A 103 -21.16 8.41 -5.18
CA ALA A 103 -20.89 9.83 -5.46
C ALA A 103 -20.59 10.63 -4.17
N SER A 104 -21.31 10.32 -3.09
CA SER A 104 -21.06 10.90 -1.76
C SER A 104 -19.67 10.55 -1.23
N SER A 105 -19.25 9.28 -1.33
CA SER A 105 -17.91 8.86 -0.88
C SER A 105 -16.78 9.51 -1.68
N GLN A 106 -16.97 9.76 -2.97
CA GLN A 106 -15.99 10.45 -3.80
C GLN A 106 -15.89 11.94 -3.44
N SER A 107 -17.03 12.60 -3.21
CA SER A 107 -17.07 13.99 -2.75
C SER A 107 -16.38 14.14 -1.39
N GLN A 108 -16.67 13.25 -0.45
CA GLN A 108 -16.05 13.23 0.87
C GLN A 108 -14.53 12.98 0.79
N LEU A 109 -14.09 12.05 -0.06
CA LEU A 109 -12.67 11.81 -0.30
C LEU A 109 -11.99 13.07 -0.86
N GLY A 110 -12.62 13.76 -1.82
CA GLY A 110 -12.09 15.02 -2.37
C GLY A 110 -11.92 16.10 -1.30
N ALA A 111 -12.90 16.27 -0.42
CA ALA A 111 -12.82 17.21 0.69
C ALA A 111 -11.71 16.84 1.69
N GLN A 112 -11.58 15.56 2.05
CA GLN A 112 -10.55 15.08 2.97
C GLN A 112 -9.13 15.18 2.38
N LEU A 113 -8.99 14.94 1.07
CA LEU A 113 -7.73 15.16 0.35
C LEU A 113 -7.35 16.64 0.32
N ALA A 114 -8.30 17.54 0.08
CA ALA A 114 -8.05 18.97 0.14
C ALA A 114 -7.62 19.41 1.54
N GLN A 115 -8.27 18.90 2.59
CA GLN A 115 -7.86 19.15 3.99
C GLN A 115 -6.46 18.61 4.28
N MET A 116 -6.10 17.43 3.76
CA MET A 116 -4.74 16.88 3.90
C MET A 116 -3.70 17.83 3.29
N HIS A 117 -3.95 18.35 2.09
CA HIS A 117 -3.05 19.29 1.43
C HIS A 117 -2.89 20.61 2.19
N LEU A 118 -3.92 21.02 2.94
CA LEU A 118 -3.90 22.22 3.78
C LEU A 118 -3.33 21.96 5.18
N ALA A 119 -3.07 20.70 5.55
CA ALA A 119 -2.48 20.37 6.84
C ALA A 119 -1.10 21.02 6.97
N LYS A 120 -0.82 21.60 8.14
CA LYS A 120 0.42 22.35 8.38
C LYS A 120 1.62 21.41 8.28
N GLY A 121 2.42 21.60 7.24
CA GLY A 121 3.67 20.87 7.02
C GLY A 121 4.92 21.73 7.32
N THR A 122 6.08 21.17 6.99
CA THR A 122 7.33 21.94 7.03
C THR A 122 7.32 23.00 5.92
N LYS A 123 8.06 24.11 6.10
CA LYS A 123 8.19 25.16 5.08
C LYS A 123 9.02 24.73 3.85
N LYS A 124 9.41 23.46 3.76
CA LYS A 124 10.24 22.91 2.68
C LYS A 124 9.47 21.80 1.97
N PHE A 125 9.65 21.72 0.65
CA PHE A 125 9.18 20.60 -0.14
C PHE A 125 10.11 19.40 0.04
N GLY A 126 9.54 18.19 0.01
CA GLY A 126 10.26 16.93 0.10
C GLY A 126 10.21 16.27 1.49
N TYR A 127 10.65 15.02 1.53
CA TYR A 127 10.83 14.23 2.74
C TYR A 127 12.30 13.87 2.92
N GLU A 128 12.72 13.59 4.15
CA GLU A 128 14.06 13.08 4.46
C GLU A 128 14.30 11.69 3.84
N TRP A 129 13.23 10.93 3.63
CA TRP A 129 13.23 9.64 2.96
C TRP A 129 12.84 9.76 1.48
N THR A 130 13.40 8.87 0.67
CA THR A 130 13.04 8.76 -0.75
C THR A 130 11.78 7.93 -0.91
N ILE A 131 10.76 8.49 -1.57
CA ILE A 131 9.61 7.70 -2.03
C ILE A 131 10.08 6.89 -3.23
N LEU A 132 10.32 5.59 -3.02
CA LEU A 132 10.62 4.67 -4.10
C LEU A 132 9.29 4.30 -4.77
N LEU A 133 8.99 4.94 -5.90
CA LEU A 133 7.96 4.43 -6.81
C LEU A 133 8.44 3.08 -7.35
N GLU A 134 7.50 2.14 -7.55
CA GLU A 134 7.78 0.74 -7.93
C GLU A 134 8.50 0.57 -9.29
N ARG A 135 8.86 1.66 -9.99
CA ARG A 135 10.00 1.73 -10.92
C ARG A 135 10.59 3.15 -10.93
N PRO A 136 11.93 3.32 -10.99
CA PRO A 136 12.47 4.59 -11.44
C PRO A 136 12.10 4.74 -12.91
N HIS A 137 11.25 5.72 -13.25
CA HIS A 137 11.24 6.24 -14.61
C HIS A 137 12.67 6.71 -14.89
N ARG A 138 13.28 6.16 -15.94
CA ARG A 138 14.66 6.35 -16.39
C ARG A 138 15.17 7.77 -16.07
N ARG A 139 16.27 7.89 -15.32
CA ARG A 139 16.93 9.20 -15.08
C ARG A 139 17.20 9.88 -16.43
N ILE A 140 16.62 11.06 -16.66
CA ILE A 140 17.00 11.93 -17.76
C ILE A 140 18.18 12.78 -17.24
N PRO A 141 19.37 12.73 -17.83
CA PRO A 141 20.50 13.55 -17.39
C PRO A 141 20.18 15.04 -17.58
N GLY A 142 20.39 15.85 -16.53
CA GLY A 142 20.37 17.32 -16.65
C GLY A 142 19.15 18.07 -16.09
N GLN A 143 18.14 17.38 -15.53
CA GLN A 143 16.98 18.07 -14.93
C GLN A 143 17.15 18.23 -13.41
N ARG A 144 17.09 19.49 -12.91
CA ARG A 144 16.91 19.78 -11.47
C ARG A 144 15.54 19.24 -11.04
N ILE A 145 15.54 18.31 -10.09
CA ILE A 145 14.33 17.66 -9.59
C ILE A 145 13.49 18.67 -8.80
N GLY A 146 12.48 19.26 -9.44
CA GLY A 146 11.29 19.75 -8.74
C GLY A 146 10.45 18.54 -8.34
N SER A 147 10.37 18.26 -7.04
CA SER A 147 9.75 17.06 -6.47
C SER A 147 8.31 16.88 -6.94
N THR A 148 8.08 15.85 -7.75
CA THR A 148 6.75 15.49 -8.26
C THR A 148 5.83 15.08 -7.11
N PHE A 149 4.62 15.63 -7.17
CA PHE A 149 3.52 15.54 -6.24
C PHE A 149 3.05 14.11 -5.92
N LEU A 150 2.49 14.00 -4.71
CA LEU A 150 1.59 12.98 -4.16
C LEU A 150 1.29 11.77 -5.07
N SER A 151 1.84 10.60 -4.72
CA SER A 151 1.25 9.32 -5.11
C SER A 151 1.45 8.32 -3.98
N ILE A 152 0.46 8.23 -3.10
CA ILE A 152 0.30 7.06 -2.23
C ILE A 152 -0.25 5.98 -3.14
N SER A 153 0.68 5.20 -3.72
CA SER A 153 0.50 3.96 -4.47
C SER A 153 -0.93 3.66 -4.94
N ALA A 154 -1.20 3.97 -6.20
CA ALA A 154 -2.31 3.37 -6.96
C ALA A 154 -2.24 1.82 -7.00
N SER A 155 -1.10 1.22 -6.64
CA SER A 155 -0.91 -0.24 -6.55
C SER A 155 -1.77 -0.86 -5.43
N SER A 156 -2.13 -0.10 -4.38
CA SER A 156 -3.05 -0.58 -3.34
C SER A 156 -4.44 -0.91 -3.90
N PHE A 157 -4.92 -0.18 -4.92
CA PHE A 157 -6.23 -0.45 -5.54
C PHE A 157 -6.25 -1.77 -6.33
N SER A 158 -5.18 -2.10 -7.06
CA SER A 158 -5.10 -3.36 -7.81
C SER A 158 -5.07 -4.59 -6.89
N CYS A 159 -4.48 -4.47 -5.70
CA CYS A 159 -4.44 -5.59 -4.75
C CYS A 159 -5.71 -5.71 -3.90
N TYR A 160 -6.48 -4.63 -3.76
CA TYR A 160 -7.72 -4.63 -2.99
C TYR A 160 -8.97 -4.96 -3.81
N SER A 161 -8.94 -4.66 -5.11
CA SER A 161 -10.02 -4.96 -6.03
C SER A 161 -10.10 -6.46 -6.31
N ARG A 162 -11.16 -7.14 -5.85
CA ARG A 162 -11.50 -8.55 -6.19
C ARG A 162 -11.85 -8.77 -7.67
N LYS A 163 -11.63 -7.78 -8.53
CA LYS A 163 -11.95 -7.90 -9.94
C LYS A 163 -10.90 -8.78 -10.61
N SER A 164 -11.34 -9.87 -11.21
CA SER A 164 -10.51 -10.65 -12.13
C SER A 164 -9.94 -9.71 -13.20
N ALA A 165 -8.76 -10.03 -13.76
CA ALA A 165 -8.14 -9.21 -14.81
C ALA A 165 -9.12 -8.87 -15.96
N THR A 166 -10.09 -9.75 -16.22
CA THR A 166 -11.16 -9.59 -17.21
C THR A 166 -12.16 -8.47 -16.87
N GLU A 167 -12.43 -8.22 -15.60
CA GLU A 167 -13.35 -7.17 -15.14
C GLU A 167 -12.68 -5.78 -15.10
N ILE A 168 -11.37 -5.73 -14.84
CA ILE A 168 -10.57 -4.50 -14.91
C ILE A 168 -10.50 -4.01 -16.38
N ALA A 169 -10.32 -4.94 -17.33
CA ALA A 169 -10.34 -4.62 -18.77
C ALA A 169 -11.72 -4.11 -19.25
N LYS A 170 -12.83 -4.63 -18.70
CA LYS A 170 -14.19 -4.13 -19.00
C LYS A 170 -14.44 -2.74 -18.43
N PHE A 171 -13.90 -2.43 -17.26
CA PHE A 171 -14.02 -1.10 -16.64
C PHE A 171 -13.23 -0.05 -17.43
N ALA A 172 -12.00 -0.37 -17.84
CA ALA A 172 -11.17 0.52 -18.67
C ALA A 172 -11.78 0.81 -20.05
N LYS A 173 -12.48 -0.16 -20.66
CA LYS A 173 -13.23 0.05 -21.92
C LYS A 173 -14.49 0.90 -21.77
N ARG A 174 -15.05 1.02 -20.56
CA ARG A 174 -16.27 1.81 -20.33
C ARG A 174 -15.97 3.30 -20.09
N GLU A 175 -14.73 3.65 -19.72
CA GLU A 175 -14.29 5.04 -19.52
C GLU A 175 -13.54 5.63 -20.74
N SER A 176 -13.27 4.83 -21.77
CA SER A 176 -12.66 5.29 -23.04
C SER A 176 -13.66 5.44 -24.18
N GLY A 177 -14.97 5.47 -23.87
CA GLY A 177 -16.03 5.76 -24.84
C GLY A 177 -16.19 7.26 -25.10
N PHE A 178 -15.33 7.80 -25.96
CA PHE A 178 -15.71 8.85 -26.90
C PHE A 178 -15.67 8.25 -28.31
#